data_AF-A0A7C7GS80-F1
#
_entry.id   AF-A0A7C7GS80-F1
#
_cell.length_a   1.000
_cell.length_b   1.000
_cell.length_c   1.000
_cell.angle_alpha   90.00
_cell.angle_beta   90.00
_cell.angle_gamma   90.00
#
_symmetry.space_group_name_H-M   'P 1'
#
loop_
_entity.id
_entity.type
_entity.pdbx_description
1 polymer ?
#
loop_
_entity_poly.entity_id
_entity_poly.type
_entity_poly.pdbx_seq_one_letter_code
_entity_poly.pdbx_strand_id
1 'polypeptide(L)'
;MSEEYNKKVVYAENDKVHADLRLRLHYDGISQSDFFRGCVRAYLGEEGAFMTFLGALKERRTKLSSRVRKIATMDEASAKKQQEQFGLAAADVEDIFDILEKEHENL
;
A
#
# COMPACT_ATOMS: atom_id res chain seq x y z
N MET A 1 -8.85 -8.48 -24.90
CA MET A 1 -8.85 -9.80 -24.22
C MET A 1 -9.65 -9.63 -22.94
N SER A 2 -10.88 -10.13 -22.86
CA SER A 2 -11.66 -10.09 -21.62
C SER A 2 -11.03 -11.07 -20.63
N GLU A 3 -10.55 -10.58 -19.49
CA GLU A 3 -10.10 -11.46 -18.40
C GLU A 3 -11.29 -12.28 -17.88
N GLU A 4 -11.16 -13.60 -17.91
CA GLU A 4 -12.19 -14.51 -17.44
C GLU A 4 -12.06 -14.70 -15.92
N TYR A 5 -13.08 -14.29 -15.17
CA TYR A 5 -13.11 -14.40 -13.70
C TYR A 5 -13.43 -15.82 -13.24
N ASN A 6 -12.44 -16.72 -13.26
CA ASN A 6 -12.62 -18.14 -12.89
C ASN A 6 -12.24 -18.51 -11.45
N LYS A 7 -11.64 -17.58 -10.68
CA LYS A 7 -11.21 -17.83 -9.29
C LYS A 7 -12.26 -17.35 -8.29
N LYS A 8 -12.55 -18.21 -7.30
CA LYS A 8 -13.45 -17.91 -6.19
C LYS A 8 -12.65 -17.65 -4.92
N VAL A 9 -12.86 -16.49 -4.29
CA VAL A 9 -12.32 -16.14 -2.97
C VAL A 9 -13.48 -16.09 -1.99
N VAL A 10 -13.38 -16.83 -0.89
CA VAL A 10 -14.42 -16.94 0.14
C VAL A 10 -13.79 -16.70 1.50
N TYR A 11 -14.45 -15.89 2.33
CA TYR A 11 -14.14 -15.77 3.75
C TYR A 11 -15.45 -15.88 4.55
N ALA A 12 -15.33 -16.36 5.79
CA ALA A 12 -16.46 -16.50 6.69
C ALA A 12 -16.50 -15.33 7.67
N GLU A 13 -17.70 -14.83 7.96
CA GLU A 13 -17.99 -13.82 8.98
C GLU A 13 -19.31 -14.18 9.66
N ASN A 14 -19.59 -13.54 10.80
CA ASN A 14 -20.87 -13.73 11.47
C ASN A 14 -22.02 -13.00 10.73
N ASP A 15 -23.25 -13.45 10.95
CA ASP A 15 -24.45 -12.94 10.28
C ASP A 15 -24.66 -11.44 10.46
N LYS A 16 -24.34 -10.91 11.64
CA LYS A 16 -24.48 -9.47 11.93
C LYS A 16 -23.53 -8.65 11.07
N VAL A 17 -22.25 -8.99 11.04
CA VAL A 17 -21.24 -8.30 10.22
C VAL A 17 -21.60 -8.40 8.74
N HIS A 18 -22.10 -9.56 8.30
CA HIS A 18 -22.57 -9.72 6.92
C HIS A 18 -23.74 -8.79 6.59
N ALA A 19 -24.75 -8.72 7.46
CA ALA A 19 -25.90 -7.83 7.29
C ALA A 19 -25.48 -6.35 7.28
N ASP A 20 -24.65 -5.93 8.23
CA ASP A 20 -24.15 -4.56 8.34
C ASP A 20 -23.36 -4.15 7.09
N LEU A 21 -22.48 -5.04 6.59
CA LEU A 21 -21.73 -4.81 5.35
C LEU A 21 -22.68 -4.67 4.15
N ARG A 22 -23.65 -5.58 4.00
CA ARG A 22 -24.61 -5.52 2.88
C ARG A 22 -25.43 -4.24 2.88
N LEU A 23 -25.88 -3.81 4.06
CA LEU A 23 -26.65 -2.59 4.21
C LEU A 23 -25.81 -1.37 3.81
N ARG A 24 -24.56 -1.27 4.31
CA ARG A 24 -23.68 -0.15 3.98
C ARG A 24 -23.38 -0.08 2.48
N LEU A 25 -23.02 -1.21 1.88
CA LEU A 25 -22.75 -1.28 0.45
C LEU A 25 -23.97 -0.91 -0.40
N HIS A 26 -25.17 -1.30 0.05
CA HIS A 26 -26.42 -0.91 -0.61
C HIS A 26 -26.64 0.61 -0.57
N TYR A 27 -26.41 1.26 0.58
CA TYR A 27 -26.46 2.72 0.69
C TYR A 27 -25.47 3.41 -0.24
N ASP A 28 -24.27 2.86 -0.41
CA ASP A 28 -23.22 3.41 -1.27
C ASP A 28 -23.41 3.03 -2.76
N GLY A 29 -24.41 2.18 -3.09
CA GLY A 29 -24.68 1.74 -4.47
C GLY A 29 -23.64 0.78 -5.06
N ILE A 30 -22.84 0.11 -4.20
CA ILE A 30 -21.72 -0.74 -4.61
C ILE A 30 -22.06 -2.21 -4.37
N SER A 31 -21.70 -3.10 -5.30
CA SER A 31 -21.87 -4.54 -5.09
C SER A 31 -20.78 -5.09 -4.17
N GLN A 32 -21.08 -6.18 -3.44
CA GLN A 32 -20.08 -6.84 -2.58
C GLN A 32 -18.84 -7.26 -3.38
N SER A 33 -19.01 -7.76 -4.60
CA SER A 33 -17.89 -8.15 -5.45
C SER A 33 -17.06 -6.95 -5.90
N ASP A 34 -17.68 -5.81 -6.22
CA ASP A 34 -16.94 -4.61 -6.63
C ASP A 34 -16.17 -3.99 -5.47
N PHE A 35 -16.76 -3.99 -4.27
CA PHE A 35 -16.05 -3.59 -3.05
C PHE A 35 -14.77 -4.40 -2.86
N PHE A 36 -14.83 -5.74 -2.90
CA PHE A 36 -13.64 -6.57 -2.71
C PHE A 36 -12.64 -6.45 -3.85
N ARG A 37 -13.10 -6.35 -5.11
CA ARG A 37 -12.20 -6.08 -6.25
C ARG A 37 -11.50 -4.74 -6.11
N GLY A 38 -12.22 -3.71 -5.67
CA GLY A 38 -11.67 -2.38 -5.38
C GLY A 38 -10.59 -2.44 -4.33
N CYS A 39 -10.84 -3.10 -3.20
CA CYS A 39 -9.84 -3.31 -2.14
C CYS A 39 -8.59 -4.04 -2.65
N VAL A 40 -8.75 -5.10 -3.45
CA VAL A 40 -7.61 -5.86 -4.00
C VAL A 40 -6.80 -5.00 -4.97
N ARG A 41 -7.47 -4.25 -5.86
CA ARG A 41 -6.80 -3.35 -6.81
C ARG A 41 -6.05 -2.23 -6.08
N ALA A 42 -6.69 -1.58 -5.12
CA ALA A 42 -6.07 -0.53 -4.31
C ALA A 42 -4.86 -1.05 -3.53
N TYR A 43 -4.93 -2.28 -3.03
CA TYR A 43 -3.79 -2.94 -2.38
C TYR A 43 -2.63 -3.22 -3.35
N LEU A 44 -2.92 -3.84 -4.49
CA LEU A 44 -1.90 -4.20 -5.49
C LEU A 44 -1.31 -2.97 -6.20
N GLY A 45 -2.09 -1.90 -6.33
CA GLY A 45 -1.65 -0.61 -6.88
C GLY A 45 -1.02 0.32 -5.86
N GLU A 46 -0.85 -0.13 -4.61
CA GLU A 46 -0.24 0.64 -3.52
C GLU A 46 -0.85 2.03 -3.29
N GLU A 47 -2.17 2.14 -3.43
CA GLU A 47 -2.86 3.43 -3.26
C GLU A 47 -2.67 3.95 -1.83
N GLY A 48 -2.20 5.19 -1.69
CA GLY A 48 -1.75 5.74 -0.40
C GLY A 48 -2.79 5.67 0.74
N ALA A 49 -4.07 5.92 0.41
CA ALA A 49 -5.16 5.79 1.38
C ALA A 49 -5.34 4.34 1.87
N PHE A 50 -5.23 3.37 0.95
CA PHE A 50 -5.36 1.95 1.29
C PHE A 50 -4.15 1.45 2.09
N MET A 51 -2.94 1.92 1.76
CA MET A 51 -1.73 1.59 2.50
C MET A 51 -1.74 2.15 3.93
N THR A 52 -2.32 3.33 4.13
CA THR A 52 -2.56 3.88 5.47
C THR A 52 -3.52 3.00 6.27
N PHE A 53 -4.64 2.58 5.66
CA PHE A 53 -5.57 1.63 6.27
C PHE A 53 -4.89 0.30 6.61
N LEU A 54 -4.04 -0.23 5.72
CA LEU A 54 -3.28 -1.46 5.92
C LEU A 54 -2.30 -1.33 7.09
N GLY A 55 -1.61 -0.20 7.22
CA GLY A 55 -0.75 0.11 8.37
C GLY A 55 -1.53 0.01 9.68
N ALA A 56 -2.66 0.72 9.77
CA ALA A 56 -3.53 0.67 10.95
C ALA A 56 -4.10 -0.74 11.20
N LEU A 57 -4.39 -1.51 10.14
CA LEU A 57 -4.85 -2.90 10.26
C LEU A 57 -3.75 -3.81 10.82
N LYS A 58 -2.50 -3.67 10.34
CA LYS A 58 -1.34 -4.36 10.88
C LYS A 58 -1.16 -4.03 12.35
N GLU A 59 -1.25 -2.76 12.74
CA GLU A 59 -1.15 -2.32 14.13
C GLU A 59 -2.20 -2.94 15.05
N ARG A 60 -3.46 -2.97 14.61
CA ARG A 60 -4.56 -3.60 15.36
C ARG A 60 -4.34 -5.10 15.55
N ARG A 61 -3.76 -5.77 14.56
CA ARG A 61 -3.39 -7.18 14.62
C ARG A 61 -2.16 -7.40 15.52
N THR A 62 -1.20 -6.48 15.51
CA THR A 62 0.05 -6.54 16.29
C THR A 62 -0.09 -5.94 17.70
N LYS A 63 -1.09 -6.38 18.48
CA LYS A 63 -0.91 -6.46 19.95
C LYS A 63 0.27 -7.37 20.36
N LEU A 64 1.03 -7.92 19.41
CA LEU A 64 2.32 -8.57 19.60
C LEU A 64 3.47 -7.55 19.50
N SER A 65 4.04 -7.23 20.66
CA SER A 65 5.37 -6.65 20.89
C SER A 65 5.63 -5.21 20.40
N SER A 66 5.65 -4.28 21.36
CA SER A 66 6.22 -2.92 21.29
C SER A 66 7.59 -2.81 20.62
N ARG A 67 8.32 -3.92 20.48
CA ARG A 67 9.64 -3.99 19.82
C ARG A 67 9.57 -3.86 18.30
N VAL A 68 8.53 -4.41 17.66
CA VAL A 68 8.35 -4.31 16.19
C VAL A 68 7.98 -2.89 15.79
N ARG A 69 7.18 -2.22 16.62
CA ARG A 69 6.78 -0.82 16.42
C ARG A 69 7.99 0.12 16.40
N LYS A 70 8.97 -0.10 17.29
CA LYS A 70 10.20 0.73 17.33
C LYS A 70 11.03 0.59 16.05
N ILE A 71 11.10 -0.61 15.48
CA ILE A 71 11.85 -0.87 14.25
C ILE A 71 11.17 -0.19 13.06
N ALA A 72 9.87 -0.41 12.86
CA ALA A 72 9.13 0.21 11.75
C ALA A 72 9.17 1.75 11.79
N THR A 73 9.01 2.36 12.96
CA THR A 73 9.12 3.82 13.10
C THR A 73 10.55 4.33 12.89
N MET A 74 11.57 3.51 13.23
CA MET A 74 12.97 3.86 12.98
C MET A 74 13.31 3.70 11.50
N ASP A 75 12.70 2.74 10.79
CA ASP A 75 12.88 2.55 9.35
C ASP A 75 12.24 3.70 8.56
N GLU A 76 11.03 4.14 8.91
CA GLU A 76 10.42 5.32 8.27
C GLU A 76 11.17 6.62 8.60
N ALA A 77 11.58 6.81 9.86
CA ALA A 77 12.35 7.98 10.25
C ALA A 77 13.76 7.98 9.63
N SER A 78 14.38 6.81 9.48
CA SER A 78 15.69 6.69 8.83
C SER A 78 15.58 6.81 7.32
N ALA A 79 14.54 6.30 6.67
CA ALA A 79 14.27 6.51 5.24
C ALA A 79 14.04 8.00 4.95
N LYS A 80 13.23 8.67 5.75
CA LYS A 80 13.00 10.12 5.62
C LYS A 80 14.26 10.92 5.90
N LYS A 81 15.04 10.54 6.92
CA LYS A 81 16.33 11.17 7.22
C LYS A 81 17.38 10.89 6.16
N GLN A 82 17.38 9.72 5.52
CA GLN A 82 18.26 9.41 4.39
C GLN A 82 17.86 10.22 3.16
N GLN A 83 16.57 10.35 2.86
CA GLN A 83 16.10 11.25 1.79
C GLN A 83 16.51 12.71 2.07
N GLU A 84 16.39 13.19 3.31
CA GLU A 84 16.83 14.52 3.71
C GLU A 84 18.37 14.67 3.70
N GLN A 85 19.13 13.64 4.09
CA GLN A 85 20.60 13.68 4.15
C GLN A 85 21.28 13.51 2.80
N PHE A 86 20.71 12.68 1.92
CA PHE A 86 21.22 12.49 0.56
C PHE A 86 20.60 13.47 -0.43
N GLY A 87 19.59 14.24 -0.02
CA GLY A 87 18.94 15.25 -0.86
C GLY A 87 18.38 14.68 -2.17
N LEU A 88 18.08 13.38 -2.23
CA LEU A 88 17.69 12.69 -3.45
C LEU A 88 16.21 12.98 -3.71
N ALA A 89 15.88 14.19 -4.19
CA ALA A 89 14.65 14.33 -4.95
C ALA A 89 14.82 13.54 -6.25
N ALA A 90 13.72 13.02 -6.82
CA ALA A 90 13.79 12.24 -8.06
C ALA A 90 14.51 12.99 -9.20
N ALA A 91 14.53 14.33 -9.17
CA ALA A 91 15.28 15.18 -10.08
C ALA A 91 16.82 15.10 -9.89
N ASP A 92 17.31 15.03 -8.65
CA ASP A 92 18.76 15.00 -8.37
C ASP A 92 19.40 13.65 -8.73
N VAL A 93 18.59 12.59 -8.83
CA VAL A 93 19.04 11.27 -9.31
C VAL A 93 19.35 11.30 -10.81
N GLU A 94 18.53 12.00 -11.62
CA GLU A 94 18.80 12.18 -13.06
C GLU A 94 20.09 12.99 -13.28
N ASP A 95 20.31 14.06 -12.51
CA ASP A 95 21.54 14.86 -12.59
C ASP A 95 22.81 14.05 -12.29
N ILE A 96 22.73 13.05 -11.39
CA ILE A 96 23.86 12.14 -11.09
C ILE A 96 24.16 11.20 -12.27
N PHE A 97 23.13 10.70 -12.95
CA PHE A 97 23.31 9.83 -14.12
C PHE A 97 23.84 10.63 -15.33
N ASP A 98 23.42 11.88 -15.52
CA ASP A 98 23.95 12.78 -16.55
C ASP A 98 25.44 13.11 -16.37
N ILE A 99 25.91 13.24 -15.12
CA ILE A 99 27.33 13.46 -14.80
C ILE A 99 28.16 12.20 -15.06
N LEU A 100 27.65 11.03 -14.66
CA LEU A 100 28.31 9.74 -14.91
C LEU A 100 28.38 9.41 -16.41
N GLU A 101 27.35 9.74 -17.18
CA GLU A 101 27.33 9.54 -18.63
C GLU A 101 28.37 10.43 -19.33
N LYS A 102 28.52 11.69 -18.91
CA LYS A 102 29.57 12.61 -19.41
C LYS A 102 30.99 12.16 -19.08
N GLU A 103 31.24 11.51 -17.94
CA GLU A 103 32.56 10.95 -17.62
C GLU A 103 32.88 9.70 -18.45
N HIS A 104 31.86 8.93 -18.83
CA HIS A 104 32.01 7.74 -19.67
C HIS A 104 32.10 8.03 -21.18
N GLU A 105 31.71 9.23 -21.65
CA GLU A 105 31.90 9.67 -23.06
C GLU A 105 33.36 10.06 -23.40
N ASN A 106 34.26 10.17 -22.42
CA ASN A 106 35.68 10.47 -22.63
C ASN A 106 36.61 9.23 -22.56
N LEU A 107 36.09 8.05 -22.87
CA LEU A 107 36.84 6.79 -23.01
C LEU A 107 36.70 6.21 -24.43
#